data_AF-A0A849FIK1-F1
#
_entry.id   AF-A0A849FIK1-F1
#
_cell.length_a   1.000
_cell.length_b   1.000
_cell.length_c   1.000
_cell.angle_alpha   90.00
_cell.angle_beta   90.00
_cell.angle_gamma   90.00
#
_symmetry.space_group_name_H-M   'P 1'
#
loop_
_entity.id
_entity.type
_entity.pdbx_description
1 polymer ?
#
loop_
_entity_poly.entity_id
_entity_poly.type
_entity_poly.pdbx_seq_one_letter_code
_entity_poly.pdbx_strand_id
1 'polypeptide(L)' 'MKIAILGAGNLGLSIAEGVLHSNGATSMYLTKRNTASIQHFEKYGDVKVTTD' A
#
# COMPACT_ATOMS: atom_id res chain seq x y z
N MET A 1 8.74 -8.58 -5.47
CA MET A 1 8.76 -8.94 -4.03
C MET A 1 7.36 -8.79 -3.43
N LYS A 2 7.02 -9.55 -2.40
CA LYS A 2 5.76 -9.43 -1.65
C LYS A 2 5.97 -8.52 -0.45
N ILE A 3 5.19 -7.45 -0.32
CA ILE A 3 5.32 -6.46 0.76
C ILE A 3 3.96 -6.29 1.45
N ALA A 4 3.95 -6.19 2.77
CA ALA A 4 2.76 -5.86 3.53
C ALA A 4 3.07 -4.71 4.49
N ILE A 5 2.30 -3.63 4.43
CA ILE A 5 2.37 -2.49 5.34
C ILE A 5 1.12 -2.54 6.20
N LEU A 6 1.31 -2.98 7.45
CA LEU A 6 0.24 -3.12 8.43
C LEU A 6 0.11 -1.81 9.20
N GLY A 7 -0.98 -1.08 8.96
CA GLY A 7 -1.16 0.27 9.51
C GLY A 7 -0.47 1.36 8.68
N ALA A 8 -0.99 1.60 7.47
CA ALA A 8 -0.60 2.66 6.56
C ALA A 8 -1.04 4.07 7.05
N GLY A 9 -0.39 4.54 8.12
CA GLY A 9 -0.33 5.96 8.48
C GLY A 9 0.61 6.73 7.56
N ASN A 10 0.96 7.98 7.89
CA ASN A 10 1.79 8.83 7.02
C ASN A 10 3.11 8.15 6.60
N LEU A 11 3.81 7.52 7.55
CA LEU A 11 5.06 6.80 7.26
C LEU A 11 4.84 5.59 6.34
N GLY A 12 3.83 4.77 6.62
CA GLY A 12 3.51 3.61 5.80
C GLY A 12 3.16 3.99 4.37
N LEU A 13 2.50 5.14 4.17
CA LEU A 13 2.19 5.67 2.85
C LEU A 13 3.43 6.16 2.11
N SER A 14 4.31 6.92 2.76
CA SER A 14 5.57 7.34 2.13
C SER A 14 6.45 6.15 1.73
N ILE A 15 6.45 5.07 2.53
CA ILE A 15 7.13 3.82 2.18
C ILE A 15 6.46 3.17 0.96
N ALA A 16 5.12 3.05 0.96
CA ALA A 16 4.36 2.48 -0.15
C ALA A 16 4.67 3.21 -1.47
N GLU A 17 4.63 4.55 -1.45
CA GLU A 17 4.92 5.40 -2.60
C GLU A 17 6.36 5.20 -3.10
N GLY A 18 7.36 5.18 -2.21
CA GLY A 18 8.75 4.94 -2.61
C GLY A 18 8.95 3.56 -3.24
N VAL A 19 8.29 2.53 -2.70
CA VAL A 19 8.35 1.17 -3.24
C VAL A 19 7.66 1.06 -4.60
N LEU A 20 6.51 1.73 -4.77
CA LEU A 20 5.78 1.75 -6.04
C LEU A 20 6.52 2.50 -7.14
N HIS A 21 7.16 3.63 -6.83
CA HIS A 21 7.96 4.38 -7.80
C HIS A 21 9.25 3.65 -8.22
N SER A 22 9.76 2.75 -7.38
CA SER A 22 10.98 1.98 -7.68
C SER A 22 10.72 0.66 -8.41
N ASN A 23 9.47 0.35 -8.79
CA ASN A 23 9.05 -0.96 -9.32
C ASN A 23 9.48 -2.14 -8.42
N GLY A 24 9.64 -1.90 -7.11
CA GLY A 24 10.21 -2.89 -6.19
C GLY A 24 9.21 -3.96 -5.74
N ALA A 25 7.90 -3.67 -5.76
CA ALA A 25 6.85 -4.60 -5.37
C ALA A 25 6.24 -5.30 -6.58
N THR A 26 6.08 -6.63 -6.48
CA THR A 26 5.27 -7.43 -7.42
C THR A 26 3.92 -7.79 -6.81
N SER A 27 3.72 -7.48 -5.52
CA SER A 27 2.45 -7.61 -4.80
C SER A 27 2.60 -6.86 -3.46
N MET A 28 1.66 -5.98 -3.14
CA MET A 28 1.66 -5.16 -1.94
C MET A 28 0.30 -5.23 -1.23
N TYR A 29 0.33 -5.36 0.09
CA TYR A 29 -0.84 -5.20 0.94
C TYR A 29 -0.70 -3.93 1.77
N LEU A 30 -1.72 -3.07 1.77
CA LEU A 30 -1.80 -1.87 2.60
C LEU A 30 -3.00 -2.00 3.52
N THR A 31 -2.77 -1.96 4.84
CA THR A 31 -3.88 -2.02 5.79
C THR A 31 -4.10 -0.70 6.49
N LYS A 32 -5.36 -0.30 6.66
CA LYS A 32 -5.73 0.91 7.41
C LYS A 32 -7.14 0.76 7.94
N ARG A 33 -7.40 1.22 9.17
CA ARG A 33 -8.75 1.19 9.77
C ARG A 33 -9.80 1.88 8.89
N ASN A 34 -9.43 2.95 8.20
CA ASN A 34 -10.26 3.62 7.21
C ASN A 34 -9.55 3.64 5.86
N THR A 35 -9.95 2.74 4.98
CA THR A 35 -9.34 2.53 3.66
C THR A 35 -9.71 3.60 2.64
N ALA A 36 -10.78 4.39 2.85
CA ALA A 36 -11.26 5.37 1.87
C ALA A 36 -10.15 6.35 1.42
N SER A 37 -9.29 6.76 2.36
CA SER A 37 -8.15 7.65 2.07
C SER A 37 -7.03 7.02 1.24
N ILE A 38 -6.95 5.69 1.19
CA ILE A 38 -5.85 4.95 0.55
C ILE A 38 -6.35 4.00 -0.55
N GLN A 39 -7.65 3.96 -0.84
CA GLN A 39 -8.23 3.10 -1.87
C GLN A 39 -7.63 3.36 -3.27
N HIS A 40 -7.20 4.60 -3.52
CA HIS A 40 -6.55 4.99 -4.76
C HIS A 40 -5.22 4.24 -5.02
N PHE A 41 -4.63 3.58 -4.02
CA PHE A 41 -3.45 2.74 -4.24
C PHE A 41 -3.78 1.47 -5.02
N GLU A 42 -5.02 0.99 -5.04
CA GLU A 42 -5.41 -0.19 -5.84
C GLU A 42 -5.33 0.05 -7.35
N LYS A 43 -5.20 1.31 -7.80
CA LYS A 43 -4.93 1.64 -9.21
C LYS A 43 -3.55 1.14 -9.67
N TYR A 44 -2.62 0.96 -8.73
CA TYR A 44 -1.35 0.29 -8.98
C TYR A 44 -1.68 -1.20 -8.87
N GLY A 45 -1.91 -1.88 -10.01
CA GLY A 45 -2.57 -3.19 -10.07
C GLY A 45 -1.99 -4.32 -9.22
N ASP A 46 -0.82 -4.14 -8.63
CA ASP A 46 -0.19 -5.06 -7.68
C ASP A 46 -0.48 -4.73 -6.20
N VAL A 47 -1.34 -3.75 -5.89
CA VAL A 47 -1.67 -3.31 -4.53
C VAL A 47 -3.08 -3.72 -4.13
N LYS A 48 -3.21 -4.32 -2.95
CA LYS A 48 -4.49 -4.61 -2.30
C LYS A 48 -4.63 -3.80 -1.02
N VAL A 49 -5.74 -3.08 -0.90
CA VAL A 49 -6.05 -2.28 0.28
C VAL A 49 -7.08 -3.01 1.12
N THR A 50 -6.84 -3.16 2.43
CA THR A 50 -7.78 -3.85 3.33
C THR A 50 -7.84 -3.20 4.71
N THR A 51 -8.88 -3.51 5.47
CA THR A 51 -9.03 -3.11 6.87
C THR A 51 -8.43 -4.13 7.85
N ASP A 52 -7.97 -5.28 7.34
CA ASP A 52 -7.41 -6.39 8.13
C ASP A 52 -6.21 -6.01 9.00
#